data_AF-A0A4Y2GU71-F1
#
_entry.id   AF-A0A4Y2GU71-F1
#
_cell.length_a   1.000
_cell.length_b   1.000
_cell.length_c   1.000
_cell.angle_alpha   90.00
_cell.angle_beta   90.00
_cell.angle_gamma   90.00
#
_symmetry.space_group_name_H-M   'P 1'
#
loop_
_entity.id
_entity.type
_entity.pdbx_description
1 polymer ?
#
loop_
_entity_poly.entity_id
_entity_poly.type
_entity_poly.pdbx_seq_one_letter_code
_entity_poly.pdbx_strand_id
1 'polypeptide(L)'
;MSKVSGPYIKLFVQNEQQHRDLTKYLKSNELEYFTMMPRSERPIKVVIRDIPPETPIEYVNEYNFEIEKVAQLKQFKTKRPLPIHQITLKNNAKNKGIWKIDDLMFLKISFKKFERKTGSIKCFNCNLWHHSAAGCGYKPRCIKCEGPHAKNECIEQIKDIPTCINCKKEGHVASYKGCEMHPKPKQRNPQQNS
;
A
#
# COMPACT_ATOMS: atom_id res chain seq x y z
N MET A 1 4.80 17.92 -18.27
CA MET A 1 3.98 19.08 -17.84
C MET A 1 3.98 19.15 -16.32
N SER A 2 3.96 20.34 -15.71
CA SER A 2 3.89 20.53 -14.25
C SER A 2 2.60 21.23 -13.85
N LYS A 3 2.09 20.94 -12.64
CA LYS A 3 0.92 21.62 -12.06
C LYS A 3 1.11 21.81 -10.56
N VAL A 4 0.89 23.04 -10.08
CA VAL A 4 0.85 23.31 -8.64
C VAL A 4 -0.44 22.73 -8.04
N SER A 5 -0.33 22.08 -6.89
CA SER A 5 -1.44 21.41 -6.20
C SER A 5 -1.25 21.53 -4.70
N GLY A 6 -1.72 22.64 -4.13
CA GLY A 6 -1.47 22.97 -2.72
C GLY A 6 0.04 23.15 -2.49
N PRO A 7 0.63 22.51 -1.47
CA PRO A 7 2.06 22.64 -1.18
C PRO A 7 2.96 21.83 -2.12
N TYR A 8 2.41 21.17 -3.14
CA TYR A 8 3.15 20.27 -4.02
C TYR A 8 3.18 20.76 -5.47
N ILE A 9 4.30 20.53 -6.14
CA ILE A 9 4.41 20.60 -7.60
C ILE A 9 4.25 19.17 -8.15
N LYS A 10 3.20 18.93 -8.92
CA LYS A 10 2.97 17.64 -9.58
C LYS A 10 3.64 17.65 -10.95
N LEU A 11 4.51 16.68 -11.17
CA LEU A 11 5.19 16.47 -12.45
C LEU A 11 4.53 15.30 -13.18
N PHE A 12 4.16 15.54 -14.43
CA PHE A 12 3.61 14.52 -15.33
C PHE A 12 4.64 14.19 -16.41
N VAL A 13 5.02 12.92 -16.46
CA VAL A 13 5.93 12.31 -17.43
C VAL A 13 5.14 11.46 -18.42
N GLN A 14 5.65 11.31 -19.64
CA GLN A 14 4.92 10.65 -20.73
C GLN A 14 5.15 9.14 -20.76
N ASN A 15 6.30 8.67 -20.29
CA ASN A 15 6.68 7.27 -20.33
C ASN A 15 7.44 6.83 -19.06
N GLU A 16 7.64 5.52 -18.95
CA GLU A 16 8.25 4.89 -17.78
C GLU A 16 9.74 5.25 -17.63
N GLN A 17 10.45 5.43 -18.75
CA GLN A 17 11.87 5.80 -18.72
C GLN A 17 12.06 7.20 -18.12
N GLN A 18 11.29 8.20 -18.58
CA GLN A 18 11.26 9.54 -18.01
C GLN A 18 10.91 9.53 -16.51
N HIS A 19 9.98 8.66 -16.09
CA HIS A 19 9.66 8.50 -14.66
C HIS A 19 10.88 8.04 -13.85
N ARG A 20 11.61 7.04 -14.35
CA ARG A 20 12.83 6.52 -13.71
C ARG A 20 13.93 7.57 -13.67
N ASP A 21 14.17 8.27 -14.77
CA ASP A 21 15.21 9.30 -14.87
C ASP A 21 14.92 10.48 -13.94
N LEU A 22 13.67 10.95 -13.89
CA LEU A 22 13.24 11.99 -12.96
C LEU A 22 13.39 11.54 -11.51
N THR A 23 12.96 10.32 -11.17
CA THR A 23 13.09 9.79 -9.81
C THR A 23 14.56 9.67 -9.40
N LYS A 24 15.43 9.24 -10.32
CA LYS A 24 16.88 9.19 -10.10
C LYS A 24 17.45 10.58 -9.87
N TYR A 25 17.09 11.56 -10.70
CA TYR A 25 17.50 12.95 -10.54
C TYR A 25 17.09 13.52 -9.17
N LEU A 26 15.83 13.36 -8.78
CA LEU A 26 15.31 13.87 -7.51
C LEU A 26 16.05 13.24 -6.32
N LYS A 27 16.31 11.93 -6.38
CA LYS A 27 17.07 11.20 -5.37
C LYS A 27 18.53 11.68 -5.28
N SER A 28 19.20 11.84 -6.43
CA SER A 28 20.61 12.28 -6.48
C SER A 28 20.82 13.71 -5.98
N ASN A 29 19.80 14.57 -6.08
CA ASN A 29 19.83 15.94 -5.57
C ASN A 29 19.20 16.09 -4.17
N GLU A 30 18.89 14.97 -3.49
CA GLU A 30 18.28 14.95 -2.15
C GLU A 30 16.97 15.76 -2.03
N LEU A 31 16.22 15.87 -3.13
CA LEU A 31 14.95 16.57 -3.15
C LEU A 31 13.85 15.67 -2.59
N GLU A 32 12.94 16.21 -1.77
CA GLU A 32 11.83 15.44 -1.24
C GLU A 32 10.74 15.25 -2.31
N TYR A 33 10.33 13.99 -2.52
CA TYR A 33 9.30 13.67 -3.50
C TYR A 33 8.47 12.46 -3.05
N PHE A 34 7.32 12.27 -3.69
CA PHE A 34 6.68 10.96 -3.71
C PHE A 34 6.15 10.67 -5.11
N THR A 35 6.15 9.40 -5.49
CA THR A 35 5.62 8.93 -6.77
C THR A 35 4.56 7.86 -6.56
N MET A 36 3.74 7.67 -7.58
CA MET A 36 2.80 6.56 -7.64
C MET A 36 3.45 5.42 -8.41
N MET A 37 3.38 4.21 -7.87
CA MET A 37 3.87 3.01 -8.57
C MET A 37 3.21 2.91 -9.97
N PRO A 38 4.01 2.78 -11.05
CA PRO A 38 3.53 2.57 -12.41
C PRO A 38 2.55 1.40 -12.48
N ARG A 39 1.57 1.47 -13.38
CA ARG A 39 0.57 0.38 -13.51
C ARG A 39 1.21 -0.94 -13.95
N SER A 40 2.25 -0.88 -14.77
CA SER A 40 3.08 -2.01 -15.20
C SER A 40 3.71 -2.74 -14.02
N GLU A 41 4.19 -2.01 -13.02
CA GLU A 41 4.88 -2.56 -11.84
C GLU A 41 3.94 -2.98 -10.71
N ARG A 42 2.66 -2.58 -10.74
CA ARG A 42 1.72 -2.90 -9.65
C ARG A 42 1.46 -4.41 -9.60
N PRO A 43 1.75 -5.10 -8.48
CA PRO A 43 1.50 -6.53 -8.38
C PRO A 43 0.00 -6.85 -8.48
N ILE A 44 -0.31 -8.02 -9.03
CA ILE A 44 -1.66 -8.55 -9.09
C ILE A 44 -1.97 -9.13 -7.72
N LYS A 45 -2.90 -8.49 -6.99
CA LYS A 45 -3.32 -8.93 -5.66
C LYS A 45 -4.69 -9.58 -5.75
N VAL A 46 -4.75 -10.85 -5.38
CA VAL A 46 -5.97 -11.66 -5.40
C VAL A 46 -6.23 -12.25 -4.03
N VAL A 47 -7.48 -12.64 -3.84
CA VAL A 47 -7.96 -13.38 -2.68
C VAL A 47 -8.64 -14.63 -3.21
N ILE A 48 -8.17 -15.80 -2.78
CA ILE A 48 -8.92 -17.06 -2.95
C ILE A 48 -9.96 -17.12 -1.84
N ARG A 49 -11.20 -17.40 -2.22
CA ARG A 49 -12.26 -17.80 -1.30
C ARG A 49 -12.69 -19.23 -1.57
N ASP A 50 -13.43 -19.78 -0.63
CA ASP A 50 -14.10 -21.07 -0.76
C ASP A 50 -13.11 -22.26 -0.82
N ILE A 51 -11.92 -22.06 -0.28
CA ILE A 51 -10.88 -23.09 -0.10
C ILE A 51 -10.81 -23.46 1.39
N PRO A 52 -10.78 -24.75 1.76
CA PRO A 52 -10.62 -25.17 3.15
C PRO A 52 -9.40 -24.51 3.82
N PRO A 53 -9.50 -24.08 5.09
CA PRO A 53 -8.37 -23.44 5.78
C PRO A 53 -7.14 -24.34 5.90
N GLU A 54 -7.35 -25.66 5.91
CA GLU A 54 -6.30 -26.66 6.04
C GLU A 54 -5.60 -26.95 4.72
N THR A 55 -6.11 -26.43 3.59
CA THR A 55 -5.53 -26.70 2.28
C THR A 55 -4.11 -26.12 2.18
N PRO A 56 -3.09 -26.97 1.92
CA PRO A 56 -1.72 -26.54 1.64
C PRO A 56 -1.66 -25.41 0.62
N ILE A 57 -0.80 -24.42 0.87
CA ILE A 57 -0.66 -23.26 -0.03
C ILE A 57 0.11 -23.62 -1.30
N GLU A 58 0.87 -24.71 -1.24
CA GLU A 58 1.76 -25.23 -2.26
C GLU A 58 1.02 -25.56 -3.55
N TYR A 59 -0.28 -25.86 -3.49
CA TYR A 59 -1.08 -26.15 -4.68
C TYR A 59 -1.23 -24.96 -5.62
N VAL A 60 -1.08 -23.72 -5.13
CA VAL A 60 -1.04 -22.55 -6.02
C VAL A 60 0.20 -22.60 -6.94
N ASN A 61 1.25 -23.33 -6.55
CA ASN A 61 2.46 -23.49 -7.36
C ASN A 61 2.24 -24.38 -8.60
N GLU A 62 1.19 -25.19 -8.65
CA GLU A 62 0.88 -26.07 -9.80
C GLU A 62 0.68 -25.27 -11.08
N TYR A 63 0.14 -24.05 -10.97
CA TYR A 63 -0.05 -23.14 -12.09
C TYR A 63 1.22 -22.41 -12.54
N ASN A 64 2.35 -22.66 -11.88
CA ASN A 64 3.66 -22.11 -12.19
C ASN A 64 3.65 -20.55 -12.23
N PHE A 65 2.83 -19.92 -11.39
CA PHE A 65 2.78 -18.46 -11.30
C PHE A 65 4.03 -17.89 -10.62
N GLU A 66 4.41 -16.68 -11.02
CA GLU A 66 5.45 -15.94 -10.29
C GLU A 66 4.84 -15.26 -9.05
N ILE A 67 4.85 -15.99 -7.94
CA ILE A 67 4.29 -15.57 -6.66
C ILE A 67 5.32 -14.77 -5.86
N GLU A 68 4.94 -13.57 -5.41
CA GLU A 68 5.76 -12.75 -4.49
C GLU A 68 5.47 -13.05 -3.02
N LYS A 69 4.19 -13.26 -2.70
CA LYS A 69 3.75 -13.49 -1.32
C LYS A 69 2.42 -14.22 -1.27
N VAL A 70 2.32 -15.16 -0.34
CA VAL A 70 1.04 -15.74 0.07
C VAL A 70 0.83 -15.56 1.56
N ALA A 71 -0.40 -15.25 1.96
CA ALA A 71 -0.77 -15.13 3.35
C ALA A 71 -2.21 -15.61 3.57
N GLN A 72 -2.38 -16.58 4.45
CA GLN A 72 -3.70 -16.95 4.95
C GLN A 72 -4.18 -15.89 5.95
N LEU A 73 -5.40 -15.41 5.74
CA LEU A 73 -6.01 -14.48 6.69
C LEU A 73 -6.43 -15.24 7.96
N LYS A 74 -6.36 -14.55 9.09
CA LYS A 74 -6.72 -15.10 10.40
C LYS A 74 -7.80 -14.24 11.03
N GLN A 75 -8.68 -14.87 11.80
CA GLN A 75 -9.63 -14.16 12.65
C GLN A 75 -8.88 -13.22 13.59
N PHE A 76 -9.34 -11.98 13.71
CA PHE A 76 -8.61 -10.93 14.43
C PHE A 76 -8.38 -11.27 15.90
N LYS A 77 -9.42 -11.76 16.59
CA LYS A 77 -9.39 -12.07 18.03
C LYS A 77 -8.73 -13.43 18.31
N THR A 78 -9.25 -14.49 17.71
CA THR A 78 -8.88 -15.88 18.02
C THR A 78 -7.61 -16.35 17.30
N LYS A 79 -7.15 -15.59 16.28
CA LYS A 79 -6.04 -15.97 15.38
C LYS A 79 -6.26 -17.26 14.61
N ARG A 80 -7.48 -17.82 14.62
CA ARG A 80 -7.82 -19.01 13.84
C ARG A 80 -7.70 -18.73 12.33
N PRO A 81 -7.15 -19.66 11.55
CA PRO A 81 -7.12 -19.57 10.09
C PRO A 81 -8.51 -19.35 9.50
N LEU A 82 -8.60 -18.50 8.47
CA LEU A 82 -9.79 -18.34 7.66
C LEU A 82 -9.61 -19.08 6.32
N PRO A 83 -10.72 -19.49 5.68
CA PRO A 83 -10.72 -20.05 4.32
C PRO A 83 -10.49 -18.95 3.26
N ILE A 84 -9.51 -18.07 3.52
CA ILE A 84 -9.23 -16.88 2.74
C ILE A 84 -7.71 -16.72 2.63
N HIS A 85 -7.21 -16.86 1.41
CA HIS A 85 -5.79 -16.72 1.11
C HIS A 85 -5.57 -15.48 0.25
N GLN A 86 -4.73 -14.57 0.73
CA GLN A 86 -4.28 -13.43 -0.07
C GLN A 86 -3.00 -13.80 -0.80
N ILE A 87 -3.02 -13.71 -2.13
CA ILE A 87 -1.87 -13.95 -2.98
C ILE A 87 -1.47 -12.65 -3.67
N THR A 88 -0.16 -12.38 -3.67
CA THR A 88 0.47 -11.28 -4.38
C THR A 88 1.35 -11.89 -5.46
N LEU A 89 1.04 -11.57 -6.71
CA LEU A 89 1.74 -12.04 -7.90
C LEU A 89 2.45 -10.89 -8.60
N LYS A 90 3.56 -11.19 -9.26
CA LYS A 90 4.17 -10.23 -10.19
C LYS A 90 3.19 -9.89 -11.32
N ASN A 91 3.28 -8.69 -11.85
CA ASN A 91 2.46 -8.28 -12.99
C ASN A 91 3.14 -8.65 -14.31
N ASN A 92 2.86 -9.85 -14.80
CA ASN A 92 3.33 -10.34 -16.09
C ASN A 92 2.14 -10.99 -16.85
N ALA A 93 2.37 -11.34 -18.12
CA ALA A 93 1.32 -11.93 -18.97
C ALA A 93 0.79 -13.26 -18.42
N LYS A 94 1.68 -14.10 -17.87
CA LYS A 94 1.34 -15.43 -17.31
C LYS A 94 0.40 -15.31 -16.12
N ASN A 95 0.76 -14.50 -15.13
CA ASN A 95 0.02 -14.29 -13.89
C ASN A 95 -1.35 -13.63 -14.12
N LYS A 96 -1.56 -12.93 -15.24
CA LYS A 96 -2.91 -12.45 -15.63
C LYS A 96 -3.88 -13.59 -15.96
N GLY A 97 -3.38 -14.79 -16.24
CA GLY A 97 -4.19 -15.99 -16.44
C GLY A 97 -4.96 -16.44 -15.19
N ILE A 98 -4.62 -15.95 -14.00
CA ILE A 98 -5.26 -16.35 -12.74
C ILE A 98 -6.77 -16.15 -12.71
N TRP A 99 -7.30 -15.17 -13.45
CA TRP A 99 -8.73 -14.89 -13.51
C TRP A 99 -9.54 -15.93 -14.30
N LYS A 100 -8.86 -16.83 -15.02
CA LYS A 100 -9.47 -17.92 -15.78
C LYS A 100 -9.56 -19.22 -14.97
N ILE A 101 -8.96 -19.27 -13.78
CA ILE A 101 -8.97 -20.45 -12.91
C ILE A 101 -10.21 -20.38 -12.03
N ASP A 102 -11.01 -21.44 -12.05
CA ASP A 102 -12.20 -21.61 -11.22
C ASP A 102 -12.21 -22.91 -10.41
N ASP A 103 -11.16 -23.74 -10.55
CA ASP A 103 -10.94 -24.94 -9.76
C ASP A 103 -9.49 -25.07 -9.25
N LEU A 104 -9.33 -25.87 -8.20
CA LEU A 104 -8.04 -26.24 -7.62
C LEU A 104 -8.19 -27.62 -6.98
N MET A 105 -7.46 -28.63 -7.47
CA MET A 105 -7.53 -30.02 -6.99
C MET A 105 -8.97 -30.51 -6.77
N PHE A 106 -9.82 -30.37 -7.78
CA PHE A 106 -11.24 -30.78 -7.73
C PHE A 106 -12.14 -29.94 -6.81
N LEU A 107 -11.62 -28.90 -6.16
CA LEU A 107 -12.42 -27.93 -5.42
C LEU A 107 -12.75 -26.75 -6.32
N LYS A 108 -14.03 -26.38 -6.35
CA LYS A 108 -14.46 -25.13 -6.98
C LYS A 108 -14.02 -23.95 -6.12
N ILE A 109 -13.23 -23.05 -6.68
CA ILE A 109 -12.70 -21.88 -5.97
C ILE A 109 -13.08 -20.58 -6.69
N SER A 110 -12.95 -19.45 -5.98
CA SER A 110 -13.11 -18.14 -6.60
C SER A 110 -11.95 -17.21 -6.30
N PHE A 111 -11.28 -16.77 -7.37
CA PHE A 111 -10.31 -15.66 -7.29
C PHE A 111 -11.04 -14.32 -7.36
N LYS A 112 -10.88 -13.51 -6.32
CA LYS A 112 -11.40 -12.15 -6.28
C LYS A 112 -10.26 -11.16 -6.20
N LYS A 113 -10.45 -9.98 -6.80
CA LYS A 113 -9.51 -8.87 -6.64
C LYS A 113 -9.40 -8.50 -5.17
N PHE A 114 -8.16 -8.36 -4.70
CA PHE A 114 -7.93 -7.81 -3.37
C PHE A 114 -8.30 -6.32 -3.37
N GLU A 115 -9.37 -5.99 -2.67
CA GLU A 115 -9.79 -4.61 -2.47
C GLU A 115 -9.34 -4.13 -1.10
N ARG A 116 -8.57 -3.04 -1.08
CA ARG A 116 -8.28 -2.34 0.16
C ARG A 116 -9.52 -1.59 0.59
N LYS A 117 -9.80 -1.59 1.90
CA LYS A 117 -10.82 -0.70 2.48
C LYS A 117 -10.57 0.74 2.01
N THR A 118 -11.64 1.41 1.62
CA THR A 118 -11.63 2.81 1.20
C THR A 118 -11.07 3.68 2.32
N GLY A 119 -10.03 4.45 2.01
CA GLY A 119 -9.37 5.33 2.96
C GLY A 119 -8.06 5.86 2.39
N SER A 120 -7.59 6.98 2.93
CA SER A 120 -6.30 7.52 2.55
C SER A 120 -5.18 6.66 3.14
N ILE A 121 -4.28 6.22 2.28
CA ILE A 121 -3.07 5.52 2.73
C ILE A 121 -2.18 6.49 3.50
N LYS A 122 -1.64 6.05 4.64
CA LYS A 122 -0.56 6.72 5.34
C LYS A 122 0.77 6.11 4.91
N CYS A 123 1.73 6.93 4.55
CA CYS A 123 3.09 6.49 4.27
C CYS A 123 3.78 6.07 5.58
N PHE A 124 4.34 4.86 5.63
CA PHE A 124 5.07 4.40 6.82
C PHE A 124 6.46 5.05 6.97
N ASN A 125 6.99 5.67 5.92
CA ASN A 125 8.28 6.37 5.94
C ASN A 125 8.13 7.78 6.53
N CYS A 126 7.32 8.64 5.91
CA CYS A 126 7.20 10.05 6.31
C CYS A 126 5.90 10.41 7.07
N ASN A 127 5.01 9.43 7.29
CA ASN A 127 3.72 9.59 7.98
C ASN A 127 2.74 10.63 7.38
N LEU A 128 3.02 11.12 6.17
CA LEU A 128 2.07 11.86 5.35
C LEU A 128 1.08 10.92 4.67
N TRP A 129 0.06 11.51 4.04
CA TRP A 129 -1.04 10.78 3.44
C TRP A 129 -0.93 10.65 1.91
N HIS A 130 -1.77 9.79 1.34
CA HIS A 130 -2.00 9.59 -0.10
C HIS A 130 -0.88 8.90 -0.89
N HIS A 131 0.17 8.40 -0.25
CA HIS A 131 1.19 7.57 -0.89
C HIS A 131 1.69 6.44 0.05
N SER A 132 2.34 5.43 -0.54
CA SER A 132 3.00 4.35 0.20
C SER A 132 4.48 4.66 0.40
N ALA A 133 5.13 3.92 1.31
CA ALA A 133 6.58 4.03 1.52
C ALA A 133 7.41 3.67 0.28
N ALA A 134 6.92 2.76 -0.58
CA ALA A 134 7.64 2.31 -1.77
C ALA A 134 7.94 3.42 -2.78
N GLY A 135 7.07 4.43 -2.87
CA GLY A 135 7.27 5.60 -3.74
C GLY A 135 7.66 6.85 -2.96
N CYS A 136 8.12 6.73 -1.71
CA CYS A 136 8.40 7.89 -0.85
C CYS A 136 9.89 8.23 -0.88
N GLY A 137 10.23 9.42 -1.38
CA GLY A 137 11.56 10.02 -1.32
C GLY A 137 11.72 11.09 -0.23
N TYR A 138 10.76 11.20 0.68
CA TYR A 138 10.90 12.10 1.85
C TYR A 138 11.88 11.52 2.86
N LYS A 139 12.49 12.39 3.67
CA LYS A 139 13.20 11.95 4.86
C LYS A 139 12.23 11.20 5.79
N PRO A 140 12.67 10.11 6.44
CA PRO A 140 11.84 9.41 7.42
C PRO A 140 11.38 10.37 8.52
N ARG A 141 10.14 10.22 9.01
CA ARG A 141 9.59 11.06 10.10
C ARG A 141 9.00 10.17 11.17
N CYS A 142 9.63 10.12 12.33
CA CYS A 142 9.22 9.24 13.41
C CYS A 142 7.91 9.72 14.04
N ILE A 143 6.91 8.84 14.10
CA ILE A 143 5.61 9.16 14.70
C ILE A 143 5.67 9.30 16.24
N LYS A 144 6.71 8.76 16.89
CA LYS A 144 6.85 8.80 18.36
C LYS A 144 7.49 10.11 18.85
N CYS A 145 8.59 10.52 18.21
CA CYS A 145 9.46 11.59 18.71
C CYS A 145 9.77 12.69 17.68
N GLU A 146 9.14 12.69 16.50
CA GLU A 146 9.36 13.68 15.43
C GLU A 146 10.74 13.62 14.74
N GLY A 147 11.63 12.73 15.16
CA GLY A 147 12.98 12.62 14.62
C GLY A 147 13.07 12.13 13.16
N PRO A 148 14.20 12.38 12.47
CA PRO A 148 14.43 12.05 11.07
C PRO A 148 14.81 10.57 10.85
N HIS A 149 14.05 9.64 11.43
CA HIS A 149 14.32 8.19 11.38
C HIS A 149 13.03 7.38 11.29
N ALA A 150 13.15 6.09 10.95
CA ALA A 150 12.00 5.20 10.86
C ALA A 150 11.51 4.76 12.25
N LYS A 151 10.21 4.48 12.41
CA LYS A 151 9.60 4.14 13.72
C LYS A 151 10.33 2.99 14.45
N ASN A 152 10.85 2.02 13.72
CA ASN A 152 11.57 0.85 14.23
C ASN A 152 13.00 1.15 14.71
N GLU A 153 13.59 2.26 14.26
CA GLU A 153 14.91 2.73 14.68
C GLU A 153 14.83 3.66 15.91
N CYS A 154 13.60 4.00 16.32
CA CYS A 154 13.36 4.93 17.39
C CYS A 154 13.59 4.31 18.76
N ILE A 155 14.65 4.77 19.44
CA ILE A 155 14.98 4.42 20.82
C ILE A 155 14.11 5.14 21.86
N GLU A 156 13.49 6.25 21.46
CA GLU A 156 12.64 7.04 22.34
C GLU A 156 11.34 6.30 22.66
N GLN A 157 10.90 6.44 23.92
CA GLN A 157 9.56 6.04 24.32
C GLN A 157 8.52 7.02 23.79
N ILE A 158 7.27 6.58 23.73
CA ILE A 158 6.16 7.47 23.38
C ILE A 158 5.99 8.42 24.57
N LYS A 159 6.03 9.73 24.32
CA LYS A 159 5.75 10.75 25.33
C LYS A 159 4.34 10.55 25.90
N ASP A 160 4.17 10.78 27.21
CA ASP A 160 2.86 10.72 27.87
C ASP A 160 1.83 11.62 27.19
N ILE A 161 2.28 12.81 26.78
CA ILE A 161 1.53 13.73 25.92
C ILE A 161 2.22 13.73 24.55
N PRO A 162 1.73 12.96 23.56
CA PRO A 162 2.35 12.90 22.26
C PRO A 162 2.04 14.15 21.44
N THR A 163 3.01 14.56 20.62
CA THR A 163 2.86 15.65 19.66
C THR A 163 2.63 15.09 18.26
N CYS A 164 1.62 15.62 17.56
CA CYS A 164 1.29 15.17 16.22
C CYS A 164 2.29 15.74 15.22
N ILE A 165 3.05 14.86 14.58
CA ILE A 165 4.09 15.28 13.63
C ILE A 165 3.53 16.07 12.42
N ASN A 166 2.24 15.89 12.07
CA ASN A 166 1.62 16.52 10.91
C ASN A 166 0.91 17.86 11.22
N CYS A 167 0.23 17.99 12.37
CA CYS A 167 -0.46 19.24 12.74
C CYS A 167 0.22 20.02 13.87
N LYS A 168 1.30 19.47 14.45
CA LYS A 168 2.08 20.08 15.53
C LYS A 168 1.35 20.36 16.84
N LYS A 169 0.14 19.81 17.01
CA LYS A 169 -0.64 19.86 18.26
C LYS A 169 -0.31 18.69 19.18
N GLU A 170 -0.37 18.94 20.48
CA GLU A 170 -0.20 17.94 21.54
C GLU A 170 -1.47 17.08 21.76
N GLY A 171 -1.33 16.03 22.56
CA GLY A 171 -2.41 15.11 22.94
C GLY A 171 -2.71 13.97 21.95
N HIS A 172 -2.07 13.94 20.79
CA HIS A 172 -2.24 12.84 19.84
C HIS A 172 -1.06 12.65 18.87
N VAL A 173 -0.95 11.44 18.31
CA VAL A 173 -0.02 11.12 17.21
C VAL A 173 -0.69 11.24 15.83
N ALA A 174 0.09 11.33 14.76
CA ALA A 174 -0.43 11.47 13.38
C ALA A 174 -1.32 10.31 12.86
N SER A 175 -1.41 9.18 13.58
CA SER A 175 -2.37 8.10 13.27
C SER A 175 -3.76 8.33 13.85
N TYR A 176 -3.97 9.36 14.67
CA TYR A 176 -5.26 9.68 15.25
C TYR A 176 -6.23 10.16 14.17
N LYS A 177 -7.41 9.52 14.09
CA LYS A 177 -8.43 9.81 13.07
C LYS A 177 -9.13 11.16 13.25
N GLY A 178 -9.11 11.72 14.47
CA GLY A 178 -9.67 13.03 14.78
C GLY A 178 -8.70 14.20 14.53
N CYS A 179 -7.49 13.93 14.03
CA CYS A 179 -6.55 14.99 13.68
C CYS A 179 -7.12 15.85 12.54
N GLU A 180 -6.96 17.17 12.61
CA GLU A 180 -7.42 18.09 11.56
C GLU A 180 -6.73 17.86 10.20
N MET A 181 -5.49 17.36 10.23
CA MET A 181 -4.71 16.97 9.05
C MET A 181 -5.01 15.53 8.59
N HIS A 182 -5.93 14.82 9.26
CA HIS A 182 -6.39 13.52 8.80
C HIS A 182 -7.23 13.69 7.54
N PRO A 183 -6.97 12.91 6.46
CA PRO A 183 -7.70 13.03 5.23
C PRO A 183 -9.19 12.75 5.44
N LYS A 184 -10.02 13.66 4.94
CA LYS A 184 -11.47 13.45 4.86
C LYS A 184 -11.79 12.55 3.66
N PRO A 185 -12.81 11.68 3.76
CA PRO A 185 -13.28 10.92 2.61
C PRO A 185 -13.67 11.89 1.49
N LYS A 186 -13.16 11.68 0.26
CA LYS A 186 -13.73 12.38 -0.89
C LYS A 186 -15.13 11.81 -1.12
N GLN A 187 -16.14 12.67 -1.15
CA GLN A 187 -17.46 12.27 -1.66
C GLN A 187 -17.26 11.78 -3.10
N ARG A 188 -17.63 10.52 -3.37
CA ARG A 188 -17.63 10.01 -4.75
C ARG A 188 -18.86 10.62 -5.43
N ASN A 189 -18.67 11.60 -6.31
CA ASN A 189 -19.73 11.98 -7.24
C ASN A 189 -19.97 10.79 -8.19
N PRO A 190 -21.20 10.28 -8.35
CA PRO A 190 -21.50 9.12 -9.20
C PRO A 190 -21.26 9.34 -10.70
N GLN A 191 -21.04 10.58 -11.15
CA GLN A 191 -20.85 10.90 -12.57
C GLN A 191 -19.36 11.05 -12.89
N GLN A 192 -18.73 9.94 -13.29
CA GLN A 192 -17.54 9.90 -14.16
C GLN A 192 -17.13 8.43 -14.31
N ASN A 193 -17.96 7.68 -15.01
CA ASN A 193 -17.61 6.44 -15.72
C ASN A 193 -18.63 6.34 -16.86
N SER A 194 -18.31 7.00 -17.97
CA SER A 194 -18.89 6.77 -19.28
C SER A 194 -17.75 6.41 -20.21
#